data_AF-A0A6J4Q1G1-F1
#
_entry.id   AF-A0A6J4Q1G1-F1
#
_cell.length_a   1.000
_cell.length_b   1.000
_cell.length_c   1.000
_cell.angle_alpha   90.00
_cell.angle_beta   90.00
_cell.angle_gamma   90.00
#
_symmetry.space_group_name_H-M   'P 1'
#
loop_
_entity.id
_entity.type
_entity.pdbx_description
1 polymer ?
#
loop_
_entity_poly.entity_id
_entity_poly.type
_entity_poly.pdbx_seq_one_letter_code
_entity_poly.pdbx_strand_id
1 'polypeptide(L)'
;MALLRTILAFIIFVILAHLGLAYAQIDENLNGLTSGIFSLGRLLEIPAQILVDALPTAEVQRQSIEESGVYFIGFAAAGLYFVLFLLLGIGRR
;
A
#
# COMPACT_ATOMS: atom_id res chain seq x y z
N MET A 1 -1.39 15.83 -16.10
CA MET A 1 -0.44 15.84 -14.97
C MET A 1 -1.09 16.03 -13.61
N ALA A 2 -2.09 16.92 -13.44
CA ALA A 2 -2.83 17.04 -12.16
C ALA A 2 -3.62 15.75 -11.82
N LEU A 3 -4.33 15.20 -12.80
CA LEU A 3 -5.14 13.98 -12.63
C LEU A 3 -4.33 12.79 -12.09
N LEU A 4 -3.14 12.53 -12.65
CA LEU A 4 -2.30 11.41 -12.21
C LEU A 4 -1.78 11.60 -10.78
N ARG A 5 -1.45 12.84 -10.36
CA ARG A 5 -1.13 13.13 -8.94
C ARG A 5 -2.33 12.89 -8.02
N THR A 6 -3.53 13.29 -8.45
CA THR A 6 -4.76 13.04 -7.68
C THR A 6 -5.03 11.54 -7.54
N ILE A 7 -4.85 10.76 -8.62
CA ILE A 7 -4.99 9.31 -8.59
C ILE A 7 -3.97 8.67 -7.64
N LEU A 8 -2.70 9.09 -7.70
CA LEU A 8 -1.66 8.58 -6.78
C LEU A 8 -1.98 8.92 -5.32
N ALA A 9 -2.45 10.15 -5.05
CA ALA A 9 -2.87 10.54 -3.71
C ALA A 9 -4.07 9.69 -3.23
N PHE A 10 -5.02 9.41 -4.12
CA PHE A 10 -6.16 8.54 -3.82
C PHE A 10 -5.71 7.08 -3.55
N ILE A 11 -4.79 6.54 -4.34
CA ILE A 11 -4.21 5.20 -4.13
C ILE A 11 -3.57 5.11 -2.74
N ILE A 12 -2.71 6.09 -2.39
CA ILE A 12 -2.07 6.15 -1.07
C ILE A 12 -3.13 6.21 0.04
N PHE A 13 -4.16 7.03 -0.14
CA PHE A 13 -5.26 7.12 0.81
C PHE A 13 -6.00 5.78 1.00
N VAL A 14 -6.30 5.05 -0.09
CA VAL A 14 -6.97 3.74 -0.01
C VAL A 14 -6.12 2.72 0.73
N ILE A 15 -4.81 2.69 0.48
CA ILE A 15 -3.88 1.79 1.20
C ILE A 15 -3.85 2.13 2.70
N LEU A 16 -3.74 3.42 3.05
CA LEU A 16 -3.77 3.84 4.45
C LEU A 16 -5.11 3.55 5.13
N ALA A 17 -6.23 3.69 4.41
CA ALA A 17 -7.54 3.32 4.91
C ALA A 17 -7.64 1.81 5.14
N HIS A 18 -7.16 0.99 4.21
CA HIS A 18 -7.09 -0.46 4.36
C HIS A 18 -6.30 -0.85 5.61
N LEU A 19 -5.10 -0.30 5.79
CA LEU A 19 -4.28 -0.51 7.00
C LEU A 19 -4.98 -0.05 8.27
N GLY A 20 -5.67 1.10 8.24
CA GLY A 20 -6.41 1.63 9.38
C GLY A 20 -7.58 0.73 9.79
N LEU A 21 -8.33 0.19 8.82
CA LEU A 21 -9.42 -0.76 9.07
C LEU A 21 -8.88 -2.08 9.65
N ALA A 22 -7.78 -2.60 9.09
CA ALA A 22 -7.12 -3.80 9.59
C ALA A 22 -6.61 -3.61 11.03
N TYR A 23 -6.01 -2.45 11.32
CA TYR A 23 -5.56 -2.09 12.67
C TYR A 23 -6.71 -1.99 13.67
N ALA A 24 -7.84 -1.41 13.26
CA ALA A 24 -9.05 -1.31 14.06
C ALA A 24 -9.81 -2.64 14.20
N GLN A 25 -9.31 -3.74 13.61
CA GLN A 25 -9.95 -5.06 13.58
C GLN A 25 -11.39 -5.01 13.03
N ILE A 26 -11.64 -4.13 12.06
CA ILE A 26 -12.94 -4.02 11.40
C ILE A 26 -13.08 -5.18 10.42
N ASP A 27 -14.20 -5.88 10.48
CA ASP A 27 -14.53 -6.96 9.56
C ASP A 27 -14.59 -6.44 8.11
N GLU A 28 -13.88 -7.11 7.20
CA GLU A 28 -13.88 -6.77 5.78
C GLU A 28 -15.30 -6.86 5.18
N ASN A 29 -16.15 -7.73 5.71
CA ASN A 29 -17.51 -7.99 5.24
C ASN A 29 -18.59 -7.18 5.97
N LEU A 30 -18.19 -6.21 6.81
CA LEU A 30 -19.13 -5.38 7.56
C LEU A 30 -20.14 -4.67 6.65
N ASN A 31 -19.69 -4.14 5.51
CA ASN A 31 -20.56 -3.57 4.47
C ASN A 31 -19.80 -3.46 3.12
N GLY A 32 -20.48 -2.94 2.09
CA GLY A 32 -19.88 -2.77 0.75
C GLY A 32 -18.72 -1.76 0.69
N LEU A 33 -18.65 -0.79 1.60
CA LEU A 33 -17.53 0.16 1.65
C LEU A 33 -16.28 -0.50 2.25
N THR A 34 -16.42 -1.24 3.35
CA THR A 34 -15.28 -1.98 3.94
C THR A 34 -14.76 -3.02 2.97
N SER A 35 -15.63 -3.82 2.35
CA SER A 35 -15.20 -4.85 1.41
C SER A 35 -14.53 -4.24 0.17
N GLY A 36 -15.03 -3.09 -0.29
CA GLY A 36 -14.41 -2.29 -1.34
C GLY A 36 -13.00 -1.82 -0.97
N ILE A 37 -12.82 -1.28 0.24
CA ILE A 37 -11.50 -0.82 0.71
C ILE A 37 -10.53 -1.99 0.87
N PHE A 38 -10.93 -3.12 1.46
CA PHE A 38 -10.09 -4.30 1.61
C PHE A 38 -9.70 -4.94 0.28
N SER A 39 -10.62 -5.02 -0.68
CA SER A 39 -10.31 -5.56 -2.02
C SER A 39 -9.39 -4.63 -2.82
N LEU A 40 -9.67 -3.33 -2.83
CA LEU A 40 -8.82 -2.35 -3.52
C LEU A 40 -7.45 -2.22 -2.86
N GLY A 41 -7.38 -2.20 -1.52
CA GLY A 41 -6.13 -2.17 -0.77
C GLY A 41 -5.23 -3.34 -1.14
N ARG A 42 -5.75 -4.57 -1.05
CA ARG A 42 -5.03 -5.79 -1.46
C ARG A 42 -4.53 -5.71 -2.91
N LEU A 43 -5.37 -5.25 -3.85
CA LEU A 43 -4.98 -5.11 -5.25
C LEU A 43 -3.84 -4.11 -5.44
N LEU A 44 -3.92 -2.95 -4.78
CA LEU A 44 -2.96 -1.87 -4.89
C LEU A 44 -1.62 -2.20 -4.23
N GLU A 45 -1.62 -3.13 -3.27
CA GLU A 45 -0.44 -3.61 -2.54
C GLU A 45 0.39 -4.66 -3.31
N ILE A 46 -0.19 -5.36 -4.30
CA ILE A 46 0.48 -6.41 -5.09
C ILE A 46 1.85 -5.96 -5.66
N PRO A 47 1.99 -4.79 -6.30
CA PRO A 47 3.29 -4.37 -6.86
C PRO A 47 4.38 -4.25 -5.79
N ALA A 48 4.02 -3.85 -4.57
CA ALA A 48 4.95 -3.75 -3.46
C ALA A 48 5.31 -5.14 -2.92
N GLN A 49 4.34 -6.05 -2.85
CA GLN A 49 4.60 -7.45 -2.48
C GLN A 49 5.62 -8.09 -3.43
N ILE A 50 5.41 -7.97 -4.74
CA ILE A 50 6.35 -8.47 -5.76
C ILE A 50 7.74 -7.86 -5.57
N LEU A 51 7.81 -6.55 -5.30
CA LEU A 51 9.08 -5.87 -5.10
C LEU A 51 9.81 -6.37 -3.84
N VAL A 52 9.08 -6.55 -2.74
CA VAL A 52 9.61 -7.07 -1.48
C VAL A 52 10.10 -8.51 -1.64
N ASP A 53 9.33 -9.36 -2.32
CA ASP A 53 9.69 -10.77 -2.56
C ASP A 53 10.95 -10.92 -3.43
N ALA A 54 11.20 -9.93 -4.31
CA ALA A 54 12.38 -9.89 -5.17
C ALA A 54 13.64 -9.37 -4.48
N LEU A 55 13.54 -8.76 -3.28
CA LEU A 55 14.71 -8.25 -2.58
C LEU A 55 15.54 -9.41 -1.99
N PRO A 56 16.88 -9.34 -2.09
CA PRO A 56 17.75 -10.31 -1.45
C PRO A 56 17.80 -10.03 0.07
N THR A 57 16.81 -10.53 0.80
CA THR A 57 16.73 -10.41 2.26
C THR A 57 17.36 -11.62 2.94
N ALA A 58 18.14 -11.40 4.00
CA ALA A 58 18.60 -12.47 4.86
C ALA A 58 17.41 -13.17 5.56
N GLU A 59 17.52 -14.48 5.82
CA GLU A 59 16.45 -15.31 6.43
C GLU A 59 15.80 -14.67 7.67
N VAL A 60 16.62 -14.12 8.57
CA VAL A 60 16.16 -13.42 9.79
C VAL A 60 15.27 -12.21 9.46
N GLN A 61 15.61 -11.50 8.39
CA GLN A 61 14.90 -10.30 7.94
C GLN A 61 13.60 -10.67 7.23
N ARG A 62 13.61 -11.80 6.51
CA ARG A 62 12.43 -12.39 5.87
C ARG A 62 11.39 -12.81 6.91
N GLN A 63 11.84 -13.44 7.99
CA GLN A 63 10.97 -13.85 9.10
C GLN A 63 10.28 -12.65 9.78
N SER A 64 10.99 -11.53 9.98
CA SER A 64 10.38 -10.29 10.50
C SER A 64 9.37 -9.67 9.54
N ILE A 65 9.60 -9.78 8.22
CA ILE A 65 8.67 -9.31 7.19
C ILE A 65 7.41 -10.17 7.18
N GLU A 66 7.54 -11.49 7.25
CA GLU A 66 6.43 -12.44 7.29
C GLU A 66 5.56 -12.25 8.54
N GLU A 67 6.16 -12.06 9.72
CA GLU A 67 5.44 -11.79 10.97
C GLU A 67 4.64 -10.48 10.93
N SER A 68 5.12 -9.48 10.20
CA SER A 68 4.47 -8.16 10.03
C SER A 68 3.66 -8.04 8.74
N GLY A 69 3.44 -9.14 8.02
CA GLY A 69 3.17 -9.19 6.58
C GLY A 69 2.26 -8.11 6.02
N VAL A 70 1.05 -7.96 6.58
CA VAL A 70 0.05 -6.99 6.08
C VAL A 70 0.52 -5.54 6.24
N TYR A 71 1.08 -5.18 7.39
CA TYR A 71 1.53 -3.80 7.65
C TYR A 71 2.80 -3.47 6.88
N PHE A 72 3.74 -4.40 6.80
CA PHE A 72 4.98 -4.18 6.07
C PHE A 72 4.71 -3.94 4.58
N ILE A 73 3.91 -4.83 3.96
CA ILE A 73 3.54 -4.71 2.54
C ILE A 73 2.73 -3.43 2.30
N GLY A 74 1.75 -3.11 3.15
CA GLY A 74 0.94 -1.90 3.00
C GLY A 74 1.76 -0.60 3.10
N PHE A 75 2.69 -0.49 4.06
CA PHE A 75 3.57 0.68 4.14
C PHE A 75 4.59 0.73 3.00
N ALA A 76 5.11 -0.40 2.54
CA ALA A 76 5.96 -0.47 1.37
C ALA A 76 5.22 0.02 0.11
N ALA A 77 3.95 -0.38 -0.06
CA ALA A 77 3.09 0.08 -1.15
C ALA A 77 2.84 1.59 -1.07
N ALA A 78 2.42 2.10 0.09
CA ALA A 78 2.24 3.52 0.29
C ALA A 78 3.51 4.33 -0.02
N GLY A 79 4.68 3.84 0.42
CA GLY A 79 5.98 4.43 0.12
C GLY A 79 6.31 4.43 -1.37
N LEU A 80 6.09 3.31 -2.06
CA LEU A 80 6.31 3.19 -3.51
C LEU A 80 5.50 4.22 -4.31
N TYR A 81 4.18 4.30 -4.06
CA TYR A 81 3.33 5.28 -4.74
C TYR A 81 3.67 6.71 -4.35
N PHE A 82 4.12 6.95 -3.11
CA PHE A 82 4.56 8.26 -2.66
C PHE A 82 5.81 8.73 -3.43
N VAL A 83 6.78 7.84 -3.67
CA VAL A 83 7.94 8.15 -4.51
C VAL A 83 7.50 8.53 -5.93
N LEU A 84 6.59 7.78 -6.54
CA LEU A 84 6.03 8.12 -7.86
C LEU A 84 5.34 9.48 -7.87
N PHE A 85 4.58 9.79 -6.81
CA PHE A 85 3.92 11.08 -6.63
C PHE A 85 4.93 12.24 -6.58
N LEU A 86 6.04 12.07 -5.86
CA LEU A 86 7.11 13.06 -5.76
C LEU A 86 7.82 13.26 -7.10
N LEU A 87 8.20 12.17 -7.78
CA LEU A 87 8.87 12.21 -9.09
C LEU A 87 8.03 12.97 -10.12
N LEU A 88 6.71 12.81 -10.09
CA LEU A 88 5.79 13.52 -10.99
C LEU A 88 5.69 15.03 -10.66
N GLY A 89 6.09 15.45 -9.46
CA GLY A 89 6.16 16.85 -9.04
C GLY A 89 7.49 17.54 -9.35
N ILE A 90 8.57 16.78 -9.49
CA ILE A 90 9.93 17.30 -9.72
C ILE A 90 10.07 17.63 -11.22
N GLY A 91 10.23 18.92 -11.55
CA GLY A 91 10.44 19.39 -12.94
C GLY A 91 9.34 20.32 -13.49
N ARG A 92 8.29 20.61 -12.72
CA ARG A 92 7.26 21.60 -13.09
C ARG A 92 7.62 22.99 -12.53
N ARG A 93 8.57 23.66 -13.16
CA ARG A 93 8.73 25.12 -13.10
C ARG A 93 8.62 25.68 -14.50
#